data_AF-A0A1N7IPQ7-F1
#
_entry.id   AF-A0A1N7IPQ7-F1
#
_cell.length_a   1.000
_cell.length_b   1.000
_cell.length_c   1.000
_cell.angle_alpha   90.00
_cell.angle_beta   90.00
_cell.angle_gamma   90.00
#
_symmetry.space_group_name_H-M   'P 1'
#
loop_
_entity.id
_entity.type
_entity.pdbx_description
1 polymer ?
#
loop_
_entity_poly.entity_id
_entity_poly.type
_entity_poly.pdbx_seq_one_letter_code
_entity_poly.pdbx_strand_id
1 'polypeptide(L)'
;MKKFFINIPLLALCTTLTLVSCNTSKNVNTNLPKDISERPADEDSQKYEQAQLDKLKASIESEVSKEKCTTASDWTFAPMGAKACGGPQQYIAYPKKIEATFLPRVEDYTQKVKTFNEKYNITSDCMMVMSPTSIKCIAGKALLITAEQ
;
A
#
# COMPACT_ATOMS: atom_id res chain seq x y z
N MET A 1 -60.58 -5.47 20.35
CA MET A 1 -61.28 -6.19 21.43
C MET A 1 -60.50 -7.46 21.77
N LYS A 2 -60.31 -7.75 23.08
CA LYS A 2 -59.81 -9.00 23.72
C LYS A 2 -58.51 -9.61 23.18
N LYS A 3 -57.36 -9.45 23.87
CA LYS A 3 -56.87 -10.25 25.02
C LYS A 3 -56.94 -11.77 24.79
N PHE A 4 -55.82 -12.48 24.84
CA PHE A 4 -55.33 -13.18 26.04
C PHE A 4 -54.07 -14.03 25.75
N PHE A 5 -53.19 -14.04 26.76
CA PHE A 5 -52.04 -14.90 26.97
C PHE A 5 -52.37 -16.40 26.91
N ILE A 6 -51.37 -17.26 26.68
CA ILE A 6 -51.11 -18.52 27.44
C ILE A 6 -49.74 -19.10 27.03
N ASN A 7 -48.88 -19.32 28.02
CA ASN A 7 -47.68 -20.17 27.99
C ASN A 7 -48.08 -21.65 28.07
N ILE A 8 -47.29 -22.57 27.51
CA ILE A 8 -46.85 -23.86 28.12
C ILE A 8 -46.08 -24.71 27.07
N PRO A 9 -45.17 -25.60 27.52
CA PRO A 9 -43.92 -25.92 26.87
C PRO A 9 -43.92 -27.30 26.21
N LEU A 10 -42.73 -27.71 25.77
CA LEU A 10 -42.32 -29.09 25.52
C LEU A 10 -42.89 -29.72 24.24
N LEU A 11 -42.12 -29.63 23.15
CA LEU A 11 -41.79 -30.84 22.42
C LEU A 11 -40.38 -30.73 21.84
N ALA A 12 -39.52 -31.57 22.39
CA ALA A 12 -38.17 -31.82 21.92
C ALA A 12 -38.20 -32.26 20.45
N LEU A 13 -37.48 -31.55 19.60
CA LEU A 13 -36.89 -32.12 18.40
C LEU A 13 -35.61 -31.35 18.06
N CYS A 14 -34.66 -31.34 18.99
CA CYS A 14 -33.26 -31.12 18.64
C CYS A 14 -32.80 -32.40 17.93
N THR A 15 -33.10 -32.49 16.64
CA THR A 15 -32.40 -33.40 15.74
C THR A 15 -30.92 -33.06 15.82
N THR A 16 -30.17 -33.97 16.40
CA THR A 16 -28.72 -33.95 16.48
C THR A 16 -28.16 -33.86 15.06
N LEU A 17 -27.72 -32.67 14.65
CA LEU A 17 -26.80 -32.53 13.54
C LEU A 17 -25.47 -33.13 13.99
N THR A 18 -25.26 -34.39 13.62
CA THR A 18 -23.98 -35.06 13.76
C THR A 18 -22.96 -34.31 12.90
N LEU A 19 -21.98 -33.68 13.56
CA LEU A 19 -20.80 -33.15 12.91
C LEU A 19 -20.01 -34.34 12.34
N VAL A 20 -20.23 -34.65 11.07
CA VAL A 20 -19.30 -35.48 10.30
C VAL A 20 -18.03 -34.65 10.15
N SER A 21 -17.06 -34.93 11.03
CA SER A 21 -15.69 -34.48 10.86
C SER A 21 -15.14 -35.16 9.61
N CYS A 22 -15.03 -34.42 8.52
CA CYS A 22 -14.25 -34.84 7.37
C CYS A 22 -12.79 -34.96 7.80
N ASN A 23 -12.36 -36.18 8.13
CA ASN A 23 -10.96 -36.50 8.22
C ASN A 23 -10.39 -36.53 6.79
N THR A 24 -10.14 -35.33 6.23
CA THR A 24 -9.39 -35.18 4.98
C THR A 24 -7.99 -35.72 5.25
N SER A 25 -7.77 -36.96 4.84
CA SER A 25 -6.43 -37.53 4.72
C SER A 25 -5.57 -36.55 3.93
N LYS A 26 -4.43 -36.16 4.50
CA LYS A 26 -3.45 -35.29 3.87
C LYS A 26 -2.84 -36.00 2.65
N ASN A 27 -3.52 -35.91 1.51
CA ASN A 27 -2.86 -35.93 0.22
C ASN A 27 -3.07 -34.53 -0.37
N VAL A 28 -2.25 -33.59 0.13
CA VAL A 28 -2.14 -32.27 -0.50
C VAL A 28 -1.42 -32.51 -1.81
N ASN A 29 -2.20 -32.51 -2.88
CA ASN A 29 -1.76 -32.60 -4.26
C ASN A 29 -0.53 -31.72 -4.49
N THR A 30 0.52 -32.27 -5.09
CA THR A 30 1.77 -31.60 -5.51
C THR A 30 1.57 -30.61 -6.66
N ASN A 31 0.36 -30.07 -6.85
CA ASN A 31 -0.06 -29.29 -8.01
C ASN A 31 -0.61 -27.90 -7.62
N LEU A 32 -0.33 -27.41 -6.41
CA LEU A 32 -0.63 -26.02 -6.09
C LEU A 32 0.39 -25.12 -6.81
N PRO A 33 -0.02 -24.02 -7.45
CA PRO A 33 0.93 -23.03 -7.96
C PRO A 33 1.88 -22.63 -6.83
N LYS A 34 3.18 -22.58 -7.14
CA LYS A 34 4.17 -22.06 -6.19
C LYS A 34 3.73 -20.69 -5.71
N ASP A 35 3.95 -20.44 -4.42
CA ASP A 35 3.57 -19.17 -3.83
C ASP A 35 4.29 -18.01 -4.55
N ILE A 36 3.64 -16.84 -4.61
CA ILE A 36 4.22 -15.67 -5.29
C ILE A 36 5.55 -15.26 -4.63
N SER A 37 5.72 -15.52 -3.33
CA SER A 37 6.97 -15.30 -2.60
C SER A 37 8.10 -16.26 -3.00
N GLU A 38 7.79 -17.40 -3.61
CA GLU A 38 8.78 -18.38 -4.08
C GLU A 38 9.26 -18.12 -5.52
N ARG A 39 8.81 -17.01 -6.14
CA ARG A 39 9.22 -16.67 -7.50
C ARG A 39 10.73 -16.37 -7.55
N PRO A 40 11.49 -17.00 -8.46
CA PRO A 40 12.94 -16.77 -8.58
C PRO A 40 13.27 -15.30 -8.83
N ALA A 41 14.44 -14.84 -8.40
CA ALA A 41 14.91 -13.49 -8.68
C ALA A 41 15.54 -13.39 -10.08
N ASP A 42 14.73 -13.65 -11.12
CA ASP A 42 15.11 -13.51 -12.53
C ASP A 42 14.61 -12.19 -13.14
N GLU A 43 15.00 -11.93 -14.39
CA GLU A 43 14.67 -10.69 -15.11
C GLU A 43 13.15 -10.49 -15.27
N ASP A 44 12.40 -11.56 -15.56
CA ASP A 44 10.94 -11.47 -15.73
C ASP A 44 10.25 -11.13 -14.40
N SER A 45 10.75 -11.69 -13.31
CA SER A 45 10.29 -11.41 -11.95
C SER A 45 10.60 -9.98 -11.54
N GLN A 46 11.78 -9.49 -11.87
CA GLN A 46 12.18 -8.10 -11.66
C GLN A 46 11.25 -7.14 -12.41
N LYS A 47 11.00 -7.38 -13.69
CA LYS A 47 10.08 -6.56 -14.50
C LYS A 47 8.67 -6.55 -13.93
N TYR A 48 8.17 -7.71 -13.52
CA TYR A 48 6.84 -7.82 -12.94
C TYR A 48 6.72 -7.03 -11.62
N GLU A 49 7.67 -7.18 -10.71
CA GLU A 49 7.67 -6.48 -9.43
C GLU A 49 7.86 -4.98 -9.60
N GLN A 50 8.73 -4.55 -10.53
CA GLN A 50 8.87 -3.16 -10.92
C GLN A 50 7.54 -2.57 -11.39
N ALA A 51 6.80 -3.29 -12.24
CA ALA A 51 5.48 -2.84 -12.69
C ALA A 51 4.46 -2.71 -11.53
N GLN A 52 4.55 -3.55 -10.50
CA GLN A 52 3.72 -3.38 -9.30
C GLN A 52 4.10 -2.13 -8.49
N LEU A 53 5.40 -1.86 -8.35
CA LEU A 53 5.89 -0.64 -7.71
C LEU A 53 5.44 0.62 -8.47
N ASP A 54 5.54 0.60 -9.80
CA ASP A 54 5.13 1.72 -10.66
C ASP A 54 3.62 1.98 -10.54
N LYS A 55 2.81 0.91 -10.48
CA LYS A 55 1.37 1.02 -10.24
C LYS A 55 1.05 1.62 -8.87
N LEU A 56 1.76 1.21 -7.83
CA LEU A 56 1.58 1.76 -6.48
C LEU A 56 1.97 3.25 -6.44
N LYS A 57 3.13 3.59 -7.02
CA LYS A 57 3.59 4.98 -7.16
C LYS A 57 2.56 5.85 -7.87
N ALA A 58 2.08 5.42 -9.04
CA ALA A 58 1.06 6.15 -9.80
C ALA A 58 -0.25 6.33 -9.00
N SER A 59 -0.63 5.34 -8.20
CA SER A 59 -1.81 5.43 -7.34
C SER A 59 -1.64 6.46 -6.21
N ILE A 60 -0.45 6.58 -5.63
CA ILE A 60 -0.13 7.60 -4.61
C ILE A 60 -0.14 9.00 -5.26
N GLU A 61 0.52 9.16 -6.41
CA GLU A 61 0.57 10.43 -7.15
C GLU A 61 -0.83 10.88 -7.62
N SER A 62 -1.68 9.93 -8.03
CA SER A 62 -3.06 10.18 -8.42
C SER A 62 -3.93 10.65 -7.24
N GLU A 63 -3.69 10.16 -6.02
CA GLU A 63 -4.44 10.61 -4.85
C GLU A 63 -4.23 12.10 -4.58
N VAL A 64 -2.98 12.55 -4.64
CA VAL A 64 -2.61 13.96 -4.48
C VAL A 64 -3.19 14.82 -5.61
N SER A 65 -3.18 14.31 -6.85
CA SER A 65 -3.61 15.04 -8.04
C SER A 65 -5.12 15.38 -8.05
N LYS A 66 -5.92 14.78 -7.16
CA LYS A 66 -7.34 15.11 -6.99
C LYS A 66 -7.56 16.46 -6.34
N GLU A 67 -6.55 17.01 -5.67
CA GLU A 67 -6.63 18.23 -4.89
C GLU A 67 -5.88 19.37 -5.58
N LYS A 68 -6.53 20.54 -5.68
CA LYS A 68 -5.90 21.74 -6.25
C LYS A 68 -5.10 22.47 -5.17
N CYS A 69 -3.85 22.83 -5.49
CA CYS A 69 -3.04 23.69 -4.64
C CYS A 69 -3.46 25.15 -4.83
N THR A 70 -4.07 25.74 -3.80
CA THR A 70 -4.39 27.17 -3.74
C THR A 70 -3.54 27.90 -2.69
N THR A 71 -3.37 27.28 -1.53
CA THR A 71 -2.63 27.85 -0.40
C THR A 71 -1.52 26.91 0.00
N ALA A 72 -0.26 27.37 -0.08
CA ALA A 72 0.90 26.52 0.22
C ALA A 72 0.93 26.03 1.69
N SER A 73 0.37 26.79 2.63
CA SER A 73 0.30 26.41 4.05
C SER A 73 -0.56 25.17 4.33
N ASP A 74 -1.48 24.85 3.42
CA ASP A 74 -2.38 23.69 3.54
C ASP A 74 -1.73 22.41 3.01
N TRP A 75 -0.53 22.54 2.43
CA TRP A 75 0.26 21.48 1.87
C TRP A 75 1.53 21.28 2.69
N THR A 76 2.08 20.08 2.60
CA THR A 76 3.37 19.70 3.16
C THR A 76 4.01 18.68 2.23
N PHE A 77 5.19 18.17 2.56
CA PHE A 77 5.89 17.20 1.72
C PHE A 77 6.54 16.10 2.56
N ALA A 78 6.71 14.94 1.94
CA ALA A 78 7.37 13.79 2.55
C ALA A 78 8.39 13.18 1.58
N PRO A 79 9.47 12.56 2.09
CA PRO A 79 10.33 11.70 1.29
C PRO A 79 9.55 10.48 0.78
N MET A 80 9.80 10.04 -0.45
CA MET A 80 9.17 8.86 -1.05
C MET A 80 10.17 8.01 -1.83
N GLY A 81 10.07 6.69 -1.64
CA GLY A 81 10.94 5.70 -2.28
C GLY A 81 12.29 5.59 -1.58
N ALA A 82 13.10 4.62 -2.00
CA ALA A 82 14.43 4.39 -1.44
C ALA A 82 15.46 4.22 -2.57
N LYS A 83 16.57 4.96 -2.50
CA LYS A 83 17.74 4.69 -3.36
C LYS A 83 18.57 3.57 -2.74
N ALA A 84 19.26 2.78 -3.57
CA ALA A 84 20.11 1.68 -3.08
C ALA A 84 21.28 2.16 -2.21
N CYS A 85 21.78 3.38 -2.44
CA CYS A 85 22.80 4.04 -1.62
C CYS A 85 22.26 4.73 -0.36
N GLY A 86 20.96 4.66 -0.11
CA GLY A 86 20.28 5.40 0.96
C GLY A 86 19.66 6.73 0.50
N GLY A 87 18.73 7.23 1.32
CA GLY A 87 17.93 8.42 1.02
C GLY A 87 16.73 8.14 0.09
N PRO A 88 15.83 9.13 -0.07
CA PRO A 88 14.65 8.97 -0.90
C PRO A 88 14.96 9.07 -2.39
N GLN A 89 14.10 8.48 -3.22
CA GLN A 89 14.17 8.68 -4.68
C GLN A 89 13.64 10.06 -5.08
N GLN A 90 12.65 10.56 -4.36
CA GLN A 90 12.05 11.87 -4.59
C GLN A 90 11.34 12.36 -3.32
N TYR A 91 10.90 13.62 -3.35
CA TYR A 91 9.94 14.14 -2.39
C TYR A 91 8.58 14.32 -3.08
N ILE A 92 7.50 14.14 -2.34
CA ILE A 92 6.14 14.32 -2.82
C ILE A 92 5.41 15.35 -1.95
N ALA A 93 4.84 16.37 -2.60
CA ALA A 93 3.94 17.32 -1.94
C ALA A 93 2.55 16.71 -1.79
N TYR A 94 1.88 16.93 -0.67
CA TYR A 94 0.51 16.46 -0.44
C TYR A 94 -0.29 17.42 0.47
N PRO A 95 -1.63 17.43 0.39
CA PRO A 95 -2.47 18.21 1.28
C PRO A 95 -2.42 17.65 2.71
N LYS A 96 -2.23 18.52 3.72
CA LYS A 96 -2.17 18.11 5.13
C LYS A 96 -3.44 17.37 5.59
N LYS A 97 -4.59 17.68 4.99
CA LYS A 97 -5.89 17.03 5.32
C LYS A 97 -5.93 15.52 5.02
N ILE A 98 -5.08 15.00 4.12
CA ILE A 98 -5.03 13.56 3.80
C ILE A 98 -3.86 12.84 4.48
N GLU A 99 -3.07 13.53 5.31
CA GLU A 99 -1.80 13.03 5.85
C GLU A 99 -1.91 11.64 6.50
N ALA A 100 -2.92 11.46 7.36
CA ALA A 100 -3.10 10.24 8.14
C ALA A 100 -3.33 9.00 7.28
N THR A 101 -3.96 9.15 6.10
CA THR A 101 -4.18 8.05 5.16
C THR A 101 -3.10 7.96 4.09
N PHE A 102 -2.45 9.07 3.79
CA PHE A 102 -1.46 9.19 2.72
C PHE A 102 -0.07 8.67 3.13
N LEU A 103 0.45 9.10 4.29
CA LEU A 103 1.80 8.72 4.75
C LEU A 103 2.02 7.21 4.88
N PRO A 104 1.06 6.40 5.40
CA PRO A 104 1.24 4.96 5.43
C PRO A 104 1.43 4.33 4.05
N ARG A 105 0.82 4.90 3.00
CA ARG A 105 0.99 4.41 1.61
C ARG A 105 2.36 4.77 1.05
N VAL A 106 2.86 5.97 1.37
CA VAL A 106 4.21 6.42 1.00
C VAL A 106 5.27 5.55 1.68
N GLU A 107 5.06 5.21 2.95
CA GLU A 107 5.94 4.32 3.72
C GLU A 107 5.92 2.89 3.14
N ASP A 108 4.74 2.33 2.85
CA ASP A 108 4.61 1.01 2.21
C ASP A 108 5.35 0.94 0.87
N TYR A 109 5.17 1.96 0.02
CA TYR A 109 5.94 2.08 -1.23
C TYR A 109 7.44 2.12 -0.97
N THR A 110 7.89 2.94 -0.01
CA THR A 110 9.31 3.10 0.34
C THR A 110 9.94 1.80 0.81
N GLN A 111 9.25 1.04 1.68
CA GLN A 111 9.71 -0.26 2.12
C GLN A 111 9.76 -1.28 0.98
N LYS A 112 8.74 -1.31 0.10
CA LYS A 112 8.73 -2.22 -1.06
C LYS A 112 9.86 -1.92 -2.04
N VAL A 113 10.17 -0.64 -2.28
CA VAL A 113 11.33 -0.24 -3.11
C VAL A 113 12.64 -0.68 -2.46
N LYS A 114 12.78 -0.54 -1.14
CA LYS A 114 13.97 -1.00 -0.42
C LYS A 114 14.18 -2.51 -0.58
N THR A 115 13.14 -3.30 -0.33
CA THR A 115 13.18 -4.76 -0.53
C THR A 115 13.49 -5.14 -1.97
N PHE A 116 12.92 -4.41 -2.94
CA PHE A 116 13.22 -4.62 -4.36
C PHE A 116 14.70 -4.35 -4.69
N ASN A 117 15.24 -3.24 -4.18
CA ASN A 117 16.65 -2.90 -4.38
C ASN A 117 17.59 -3.97 -3.83
N GLU A 118 17.30 -4.48 -2.63
CA GLU A 118 18.05 -5.55 -1.98
C GLU A 118 17.92 -6.88 -2.75
N LYS A 119 16.70 -7.24 -3.15
CA LYS A 119 16.41 -8.50 -3.87
C LYS A 119 17.15 -8.60 -5.20
N TYR A 120 17.24 -7.50 -5.95
CA TYR A 120 17.84 -7.48 -7.29
C TYR A 120 19.21 -6.82 -7.36
N ASN A 121 19.85 -6.54 -6.22
CA ASN A 121 21.15 -5.87 -6.14
C ASN A 121 21.23 -4.60 -7.00
N ILE A 122 20.18 -3.77 -6.92
CA ILE A 122 20.10 -2.53 -7.70
C ILE A 122 21.24 -1.59 -7.29
N THR A 123 21.96 -1.06 -8.27
CA THR A 123 23.03 -0.08 -8.06
C THR A 123 22.49 1.34 -8.28
N SER A 124 22.94 2.31 -7.47
CA SER A 124 22.60 3.73 -7.61
C SER A 124 23.84 4.54 -7.99
N ASP A 125 23.62 5.68 -8.63
CA ASP A 125 24.59 6.75 -8.87
C ASP A 125 25.16 7.43 -7.59
N CYS A 126 24.68 7.04 -6.40
CA CYS A 126 24.99 7.64 -5.11
C CYS A 126 24.73 9.15 -5.00
N MET A 127 23.92 9.72 -5.90
CA MET A 127 23.55 11.15 -5.86
C MET A 127 22.45 11.39 -4.83
N MET A 128 22.67 12.35 -3.93
CA MET A 128 21.72 12.71 -2.89
C MET A 128 20.61 13.61 -3.45
N VAL A 129 19.35 13.29 -3.12
CA VAL A 129 18.21 14.16 -3.40
C VAL A 129 18.06 15.14 -2.25
N MET A 130 18.23 16.43 -2.51
CA MET A 130 18.09 17.46 -1.48
C MET A 130 16.63 17.63 -1.04
N SER A 131 16.44 17.84 0.26
CA SER A 131 15.12 18.17 0.80
C SER A 131 14.63 19.51 0.25
N PRO A 132 13.34 19.60 -0.15
CA PRO A 132 12.70 20.87 -0.41
C PRO A 132 12.77 21.80 0.81
N THR A 133 12.84 23.10 0.55
CA THR A 133 12.79 24.17 1.56
C THR A 133 11.37 24.71 1.73
N SER A 134 10.54 24.66 0.68
CA SER A 134 9.18 25.18 0.70
C SER A 134 8.30 24.59 -0.42
N ILE A 135 7.00 24.93 -0.38
CA ILE A 135 6.02 24.62 -1.42
C ILE A 135 5.50 25.92 -2.02
N LYS A 136 5.32 25.96 -3.34
CA LYS A 136 4.57 27.01 -4.04
C LYS A 136 3.42 26.39 -4.83
N CYS A 137 2.24 27.01 -4.76
CA CYS A 137 1.13 26.66 -5.64
C CYS A 137 1.25 27.43 -6.97
N ILE A 138 1.47 26.73 -8.08
CA ILE A 138 1.53 27.33 -9.42
C ILE A 138 0.54 26.62 -10.32
N ALA A 139 -0.38 27.38 -10.94
CA ALA A 139 -1.42 26.85 -11.82
C ALA A 139 -2.22 25.67 -11.20
N GLY A 140 -2.51 25.75 -9.89
CA GLY A 140 -3.25 24.72 -9.16
C GLY A 140 -2.42 23.48 -8.78
N LYS A 141 -1.11 23.45 -9.05
CA LYS A 141 -0.20 22.36 -8.70
C LYS A 141 0.74 22.77 -7.56
N ALA A 142 1.01 21.86 -6.64
CA ALA A 142 2.02 22.05 -5.60
C ALA A 142 3.41 21.77 -6.18
N LEU A 143 4.28 22.77 -6.21
CA LEU A 143 5.68 22.64 -6.62
C LEU A 143 6.59 22.71 -5.41
N LEU A 144 7.51 21.77 -5.32
CA LEU A 144 8.57 21.73 -4.32
C LEU A 144 9.70 22.68 -4.75
N ILE A 145 10.14 23.55 -3.84
CA ILE A 145 11.26 24.46 -4.06
C ILE A 145 12.47 23.92 -3.30
N THR A 146 13.62 23.84 -3.96
CA THR A 146 14.89 23.41 -3.37
C THR A 146 15.83 24.60 -3.24
N ALA A 147 16.89 24.49 -2.42
CA ALA A 147 17.80 25.60 -2.15
C ALA A 147 18.64 26.08 -3.36
N GLU A 148 18.63 25.31 -4.45
CA GLU A 148 19.39 25.58 -5.68
C GLU A 148 18.55 26.23 -6.80
N GLN A 149 17.27 26.53 -6.54
CA GLN A 149 16.33 27.14 -7.50
C GLN A 149 15.74 28.47 -7.04
#